data_AF-A0A392R8L5-F1
#
_entry.id   AF-A0A392R8L5-F1
#
_cell.length_a   1.000
_cell.length_b   1.000
_cell.length_c   1.000
_cell.angle_alpha   90.00
_cell.angle_beta   90.00
_cell.angle_gamma   90.00
#
_symmetry.space_group_name_H-M   'P 1'
#
loop_
_entity.id
_entity.type
_entity.pdbx_description
1 polymer ?
#
loop_
_entity_poly.entity_id
_entity_poly.type
_entity_poly.pdbx_seq_one_letter_code
_entity_poly.pdbx_strand_id
1 'polypeptide(L)'
;MNFLRKSVGNLTQNSMTITKHLLSKPEFQESNAVISPLSLQTVLSIIAAGSEGPTQHQLLSFLGSESITNLNNLSSQLVSSVLPDAAPLGGPHL
;
A
#
# COMPACT_ATOMS: atom_id res chain seq x y z
N MET A 1 3.61 -16.77 -11.81
CA MET A 1 3.31 -15.98 -10.59
C MET A 1 2.10 -15.11 -10.90
N ASN A 2 0.99 -15.17 -10.14
CA ASN A 2 -0.17 -14.32 -10.45
C ASN A 2 0.13 -12.85 -10.10
N PHE A 3 -0.49 -11.91 -10.82
CA PHE A 3 -0.30 -10.46 -10.66
C PHE A 3 -0.48 -10.01 -9.21
N LEU A 4 -1.53 -10.51 -8.55
CA LEU A 4 -1.82 -10.24 -7.14
C LEU A 4 -0.67 -10.58 -6.20
N ARG A 5 -0.09 -11.77 -6.29
CA ARG A 5 1.02 -12.17 -5.41
C ARG A 5 2.25 -11.29 -5.60
N LYS A 6 2.53 -10.89 -6.85
CA LYS A 6 3.62 -9.94 -7.14
C LYS A 6 3.33 -8.58 -6.49
N SER A 7 2.12 -8.05 -6.66
CA SER A 7 1.71 -6.77 -6.09
C SER A 7 1.71 -6.76 -4.56
N VAL A 8 1.26 -7.84 -3.91
CA VAL A 8 1.35 -7.99 -2.44
C VAL A 8 2.80 -8.10 -1.97
N GLY A 9 3.65 -8.76 -2.74
CA GLY A 9 5.10 -8.78 -2.49
C GLY A 9 5.71 -7.38 -2.52
N ASN A 10 5.40 -6.61 -3.57
CA ASN A 10 5.86 -5.22 -3.71
C ASN A 10 5.36 -4.34 -2.56
N LEU A 11 4.07 -4.43 -2.22
CA LEU A 11 3.46 -3.73 -1.07
C LEU A 11 4.24 -3.97 0.23
N THR A 12 4.52 -5.23 0.53
CA THR A 12 5.23 -5.64 1.75
C THR A 12 6.67 -5.12 1.74
N GLN A 13 7.37 -5.22 0.61
CA GLN A 13 8.74 -4.74 0.46
C GLN A 13 8.84 -3.22 0.60
N ASN A 14 7.91 -2.48 -0.01
CA ASN A 14 7.85 -1.02 0.07
C ASN A 14 7.58 -0.57 1.50
N SER A 15 6.62 -1.20 2.17
CA SER A 15 6.34 -0.91 3.57
C SER A 15 7.54 -1.21 4.47
N MET A 16 8.23 -2.33 4.27
CA MET A 16 9.45 -2.64 5.02
C MET A 16 10.56 -1.62 4.79
N THR A 17 10.70 -1.10 3.57
CA THR A 17 11.66 -0.04 3.24
C THR A 17 11.33 1.23 4.03
N ILE A 18 10.06 1.64 4.07
CA ILE A 18 9.61 2.81 4.83
C ILE A 18 9.80 2.59 6.34
N THR A 19 9.40 1.45 6.87
CA THR A 19 9.56 1.11 8.29
C THR A 19 11.03 1.10 8.69
N LYS A 20 11.91 0.50 7.88
CA LYS A 20 13.36 0.51 8.14
C LYS A 20 13.91 1.93 8.15
N HIS A 21 13.49 2.76 7.19
CA HIS A 21 13.91 4.16 7.16
C HIS A 21 13.42 4.92 8.40
N LEU A 22 12.17 4.72 8.82
CA LEU A 22 11.61 5.33 10.02
C LEU A 22 12.39 4.91 11.27
N LEU A 23 12.57 3.61 11.48
CA LEU A 23 13.25 3.04 12.65
C LEU A 23 14.76 3.29 12.68
N SER A 24 15.37 3.68 11.55
CA SER A 24 16.77 4.07 11.50
C SER A 24 17.04 5.44 12.13
N LYS A 25 16.00 6.24 12.39
CA LYS A 25 16.16 7.57 12.97
C LYS A 25 16.36 7.46 14.49
N PRO A 26 17.28 8.27 15.08
CA PRO A 26 17.55 8.23 16.52
C PRO A 26 16.32 8.47 17.39
N GLU A 27 15.35 9.25 16.90
CA GLU A 27 14.10 9.57 17.59
C GLU A 27 13.19 8.34 17.84
N PHE A 28 13.40 7.23 17.13
CA PHE A 28 12.60 6.00 17.24
C PHE A 28 13.36 4.80 17.83
N GLN A 29 14.60 4.97 18.30
CA GLN A 29 15.49 3.85 18.67
C GLN A 29 14.93 2.91 19.75
N GLU A 30 14.06 3.41 20.63
CA GLU A 30 13.38 2.62 21.68
C GLU A 30 11.86 2.80 21.67
N SER A 31 11.30 3.21 20.53
CA SER A 31 9.86 3.43 20.37
C SER A 31 9.19 2.26 19.66
N ASN A 32 8.00 1.89 20.11
CA ASN A 32 7.13 0.99 19.37
C ASN A 32 6.59 1.70 18.12
N ALA A 33 6.61 1.03 16.97
CA ALA A 33 6.06 1.55 15.73
C ALA A 33 5.01 0.59 15.17
N VAL A 34 3.88 1.15 14.72
CA VAL A 34 2.84 0.44 13.99
C VAL A 34 2.61 1.18 12.67
N ILE A 35 2.59 0.42 11.58
CA ILE A 35 2.29 0.93 10.25
C ILE A 35 1.21 0.06 9.62
N SER A 36 0.34 0.68 8.82
CA SER A 36 -0.59 -0.04 7.94
C SER A 36 -0.04 0.02 6.51
N PRO A 37 0.62 -1.04 6.00
CA PRO A 37 1.13 -1.09 4.64
C PRO A 37 0.03 -0.77 3.62
N LEU A 38 -1.16 -1.36 3.82
CA LEU A 38 -2.29 -1.22 2.92
C LEU A 38 -2.81 0.22 2.88
N SER A 39 -2.98 0.87 4.03
CA SER A 39 -3.42 2.27 4.08
C SER A 39 -2.43 3.21 3.38
N LEU A 40 -1.13 3.00 3.60
CA LEU A 40 -0.08 3.80 2.99
C LEU A 40 -0.03 3.65 1.47
N GLN A 41 -0.10 2.42 0.97
CA GLN A 41 -0.19 2.13 -0.45
C GLN A 41 -1.43 2.78 -1.09
N THR A 42 -2.59 2.71 -0.43
CA THR A 42 -3.83 3.33 -0.93
C THR A 42 -3.67 4.83 -1.09
N VAL A 43 -3.17 5.53 -0.06
CA VAL A 43 -2.93 6.98 -0.13
C VAL A 43 -1.95 7.33 -1.24
N LEU A 44 -0.82 6.63 -1.35
CA LEU A 44 0.16 6.87 -2.41
C LEU A 44 -0.41 6.59 -3.81
N SER A 45 -1.32 5.62 -3.95
CA SER A 45 -1.98 5.30 -5.21
C SER A 45 -2.95 6.40 -5.63
N ILE A 46 -3.68 6.99 -4.67
CA ILE A 46 -4.55 8.16 -4.90
C ILE A 46 -3.71 9.37 -5.31
N ILE A 47 -2.58 9.62 -4.63
CA ILE A 47 -1.66 10.72 -4.99
C ILE A 47 -1.11 10.50 -6.40
N ALA A 48 -0.73 9.27 -6.77
CA ALA A 48 -0.25 8.95 -8.10
C ALA A 48 -1.32 9.22 -9.17
N ALA A 49 -2.58 8.88 -8.90
CA ALA A 49 -3.70 9.10 -9.81
C ALA A 49 -4.00 10.60 -10.03
N GLY A 50 -3.75 11.45 -9.03
CA GLY A 50 -3.87 12.91 -9.13
C GLY A 50 -2.61 13.66 -9.58
N SER A 51 -1.51 12.94 -9.83
CA SER A 51 -0.23 13.51 -10.27
C SER A 51 -0.01 13.29 -11.76
N GLU A 52 0.86 14.09 -12.38
CA GLU A 52 1.30 13.91 -13.77
C GLU A 52 2.82 14.03 -13.90
N GLY A 53 3.35 13.67 -15.07
CA GLY A 53 4.76 13.86 -15.41
C GLY A 53 5.71 13.10 -14.46
N PRO A 54 6.88 13.67 -14.11
CA PRO A 54 7.90 12.97 -13.32
C PRO A 54 7.42 12.45 -11.96
N THR A 55 6.54 13.18 -11.29
CA THR A 55 6.00 12.79 -9.97
C THR A 55 5.18 11.50 -10.07
N GLN A 56 4.32 11.40 -11.08
CA GLN A 56 3.54 10.18 -11.30
C GLN A 56 4.45 8.98 -11.58
N HIS A 57 5.52 9.17 -12.37
CA HIS A 57 6.46 8.10 -12.69
C HIS A 57 7.23 7.61 -11.45
N GLN A 58 7.66 8.53 -10.57
CA GLN A 58 8.32 8.17 -9.32
C GLN A 58 7.40 7.37 -8.39
N LEU A 59 6.14 7.78 -8.27
CA LEU A 59 5.15 7.08 -7.45
C LEU A 59 4.84 5.69 -8.03
N LEU A 60 4.64 5.57 -9.33
CA LEU A 60 4.42 4.28 -10.00
C LEU A 60 5.61 3.33 -9.80
N SER A 61 6.83 3.83 -10.00
CA SER A 61 8.06 3.06 -9.78
C SER A 61 8.18 2.61 -8.32
N PHE A 62 7.90 3.51 -7.37
CA PHE A 62 7.92 3.17 -5.95
C PHE A 62 6.89 2.10 -5.62
N LEU A 63 5.65 2.24 -6.10
CA LEU A 63 4.55 1.30 -5.88
C LEU A 63 4.71 -0.02 -6.65
N GLY A 64 5.75 -0.14 -7.49
CA GLY A 64 6.02 -1.33 -8.30
C GLY A 64 4.92 -1.60 -9.33
N SER A 65 4.30 -0.55 -9.87
CA SER A 65 3.20 -0.60 -10.83
C SER A 65 3.58 0.08 -12.14
N GLU A 66 3.10 -0.47 -13.25
CA GLU A 66 3.35 0.07 -14.60
C GLU A 66 2.36 1.19 -14.97
N SER A 67 1.21 1.26 -14.30
CA SER A 67 0.17 2.26 -14.61
C SER A 67 -0.76 2.53 -13.44
N ILE A 68 -1.51 3.63 -13.52
CA ILE A 68 -2.60 3.95 -12.59
C ILE A 68 -3.73 2.92 -12.72
N THR A 69 -4.02 2.43 -13.92
CA THR A 69 -5.01 1.36 -14.14
C THR A 69 -4.64 0.10 -13.36
N ASN A 70 -3.36 -0.28 -13.33
CA ASN A 70 -2.89 -1.42 -12.56
C ASN A 70 -3.06 -1.21 -11.04
N LEU A 71 -2.83 0.02 -10.54
CA LEU A 71 -3.08 0.37 -9.15
C LEU A 71 -4.58 0.28 -8.81
N ASN A 72 -5.44 0.83 -9.65
CA ASN A 72 -6.90 0.78 -9.45
C ASN A 72 -7.43 -0.67 -9.45
N ASN A 73 -6.92 -1.50 -10.37
CA ASN A 73 -7.26 -2.93 -10.42
C ASN A 73 -6.83 -3.67 -9.15
N LEU A 74 -5.61 -3.37 -8.65
CA LEU A 74 -5.12 -3.93 -7.39
C LEU A 74 -5.99 -3.49 -6.21
N SER A 75 -6.32 -2.19 -6.12
CA SER A 75 -7.20 -1.65 -5.08
C SER A 75 -8.58 -2.32 -5.11
N SER A 76 -9.19 -2.48 -6.28
CA SER A 76 -10.49 -3.17 -6.41
C SER A 76 -10.43 -4.61 -5.92
N GLN A 77 -9.36 -5.35 -6.23
CA GLN A 77 -9.18 -6.74 -5.79
C GLN A 77 -8.87 -6.84 -4.29
N LEU A 78 -8.11 -5.89 -3.73
CA LEU A 78 -7.81 -5.84 -2.30
C LEU A 78 -9.05 -5.47 -1.48
N VAL A 79 -9.87 -4.52 -1.95
CA VAL A 79 -11.14 -4.19 -1.30
C VAL A 79 -12.05 -5.42 -1.28
N SER A 80 -12.22 -6.12 -2.41
CA SER A 80 -13.09 -7.30 -2.46
C SER A 80 -12.61 -8.48 -1.61
N SER A 81 -11.29 -8.60 -1.34
CA SER A 81 -10.71 -9.77 -0.67
C SER A 81 -10.28 -9.54 0.77
N VAL A 82 -9.88 -8.32 1.14
CA VAL A 82 -9.29 -7.96 2.45
C VAL A 82 -10.19 -7.03 3.24
N LEU A 83 -11.04 -6.23 2.56
CA LEU A 83 -12.01 -5.33 3.18
C LEU A 83 -13.45 -5.69 2.76
N PRO A 84 -13.89 -6.97 2.88
CA PRO A 84 -15.28 -7.30 2.60
C PRO A 84 -16.18 -6.44 3.50
N ASP A 85 -17.24 -5.91 2.88
CA ASP A 85 -18.15 -4.94 3.48
C ASP A 85 -18.62 -5.39 4.88
N ALA A 86 -18.45 -4.51 5.88
CA ALA A 86 -18.99 -4.72 7.21
C ALA A 86 -20.50 -4.42 7.17
N ALA A 87 -21.27 -5.41 6.75
CA ALA A 87 -22.74 -5.37 6.76
C ALA A 87 -23.29 -4.99 8.15
N PRO A 88 -24.51 -4.44 8.26
CA PRO A 88 -24.88 -3.35 9.20
C PRO A 88 -24.86 -3.67 10.71
N LEU A 89 -24.42 -4.86 11.12
CA LEU A 89 -24.31 -5.31 12.51
C LEU A 89 -22.98 -6.04 12.84
N GLY A 90 -22.03 -6.17 11.89
CA GLY A 90 -20.98 -7.21 11.94
C GLY A 90 -19.55 -6.70 12.11
N GLY A 91 -18.97 -6.94 13.31
CA GLY A 91 -17.53 -6.92 13.55
C GLY A 91 -16.81 -8.17 13.00
N PRO A 92 -15.50 -8.32 13.26
CA PRO A 92 -14.71 -9.42 12.70
C PRO A 92 -15.26 -10.78 13.15
N HIS A 93 -15.52 -11.67 12.19
CA HIS A 93 -15.81 -13.07 12.45
C HIS A 93 -14.52 -13.76 12.94
N LEU A 94 -14.53 -14.20 14.20
CA LEU A 94 -13.59 -15.21 14.73
C LEU A 94 -14.04 -16.61 14.34
#